data_AF-A0A934DF53-F1
#
_entry.id   AF-A0A934DF53-F1
#
_cell.length_a   1.000
_cell.length_b   1.000
_cell.length_c   1.000
_cell.angle_alpha   90.00
_cell.angle_beta   90.00
_cell.angle_gamma   90.00
#
_symmetry.space_group_name_H-M   'P 1'
#
loop_
_entity.id
_entity.type
_entity.pdbx_description
1 polymer ?
#
loop_
_entity_poly.entity_id
_entity_poly.type
_entity_poly.pdbx_seq_one_letter_code
_entity_poly.pdbx_strand_id
1 'polypeptide(L)'
;MSISRKDFFKQGLFSLGKTALEIAETLKSSVPSVITEPQRVAPVSEPRYDLVAEAFNERCLARSNECSACVESCKPKAIKLNPGVGIRINPNFCDGCGACEYVCPVEPKAVALIPR
;
A
#
# COMPACT_ATOMS: atom_id res chain seq x y z
N MET A 1 57.35 -22.22 -34.39
CA MET A 1 56.11 -21.52 -34.78
C MET A 1 56.11 -20.15 -34.14
N SER A 2 56.57 -19.13 -34.88
CA SER A 2 56.69 -17.75 -34.42
C SER A 2 55.39 -17.00 -34.77
N ILE A 3 54.59 -16.67 -33.75
CA ILE A 3 53.35 -15.89 -33.94
C ILE A 3 53.73 -14.45 -34.33
N SER A 4 53.14 -13.94 -35.41
CA SER A 4 53.43 -12.61 -35.95
C SER A 4 52.71 -11.53 -35.14
N ARG A 5 53.33 -10.35 -34.95
CA ARG A 5 52.78 -9.23 -34.16
C ARG A 5 51.40 -8.74 -34.64
N LYS A 6 51.02 -9.02 -35.89
CA LYS A 6 49.68 -8.72 -36.43
C LYS A 6 48.59 -9.64 -35.88
N ASP A 7 48.92 -10.86 -35.48
CA ASP A 7 47.96 -11.83 -34.93
C ASP A 7 47.62 -11.55 -33.47
N PHE A 8 48.58 -11.00 -32.71
CA PHE A 8 48.34 -10.52 -31.34
C PHE A 8 47.32 -9.37 -31.29
N PHE A 9 47.37 -8.46 -32.28
CA PHE A 9 46.43 -7.33 -32.34
C PHE A 9 45.00 -7.75 -32.68
N LYS A 10 44.82 -8.76 -33.55
CA LYS A 10 43.50 -9.31 -33.87
C LYS A 10 42.89 -10.02 -32.66
N GLN A 11 43.66 -10.83 -31.94
CA GLN A 11 43.18 -11.49 -30.72
C GLN A 11 42.84 -10.49 -29.59
N GLY A 12 43.56 -9.38 -29.49
CA GLY A 12 43.25 -8.31 -28.54
C GLY A 12 41.90 -7.62 -28.79
N LEU A 13 41.57 -7.30 -30.05
CA LEU A 13 40.26 -6.71 -30.39
C LEU A 13 39.10 -7.69 -30.16
N PHE A 14 39.28 -8.98 -30.48
CA PHE A 14 38.23 -9.99 -30.29
C PHE A 14 37.89 -10.25 -28.81
N SER A 15 38.87 -10.15 -27.91
CA SER A 15 38.66 -10.37 -26.47
C SER A 15 37.84 -9.26 -25.81
N LEU A 16 38.04 -8.00 -26.23
CA LEU A 16 37.26 -6.85 -25.74
C LEU A 16 35.82 -6.82 -26.30
N GLY A 17 35.60 -7.39 -27.48
CA GLY A 17 34.27 -7.47 -28.08
C GLY A 17 33.33 -8.47 -27.37
N LYS A 18 33.88 -9.55 -26.81
CA LYS A 18 33.08 -10.60 -26.15
C LYS A 18 32.53 -10.17 -24.79
N THR A 19 33.31 -9.41 -24.02
CA THR A 19 32.88 -8.88 -22.72
C THR A 19 31.83 -7.78 -22.85
N ALA A 20 31.82 -7.02 -23.95
CA ALA A 20 30.76 -6.03 -24.20
C ALA A 20 29.38 -6.66 -24.49
N LEU A 21 29.35 -7.85 -25.11
CA LEU A 21 28.09 -8.53 -25.44
C LEU A 21 27.44 -9.19 -24.21
N GLU A 22 28.23 -9.75 -23.30
CA GLU A 22 27.73 -10.41 -22.08
C GLU A 22 27.07 -9.42 -21.10
N ILE A 23 27.52 -8.16 -21.07
CA ILE A 23 26.94 -7.12 -20.21
C ILE A 23 25.63 -6.55 -20.81
N ALA A 24 25.45 -6.63 -22.14
CA ALA A 24 24.22 -6.20 -22.79
C ALA A 24 23.03 -7.13 -22.47
N GLU A 25 23.28 -8.40 -22.17
CA GLU A 25 22.22 -9.34 -21.78
C GLU A 25 21.70 -9.09 -20.35
N THR A 26 22.53 -8.57 -19.44
CA THR A 26 22.15 -8.35 -18.04
C THR A 26 21.34 -7.07 -17.82
N LEU A 27 21.43 -6.08 -18.70
CA LEU A 27 20.71 -4.81 -18.58
C LEU A 27 19.32 -4.79 -19.24
N LYS A 28 18.90 -5.90 -19.87
CA LYS A 28 17.52 -6.06 -20.37
C LYS A 28 16.48 -6.14 -19.24
N SER A 29 16.91 -6.14 -17.98
CA SER A 29 16.05 -6.28 -16.79
C SER A 29 15.55 -4.96 -16.18
N SER A 30 15.81 -3.79 -16.78
CA SER A 30 15.32 -2.52 -16.22
C SER A 30 14.36 -1.75 -17.15
N VAL A 31 13.07 -2.14 -17.06
CA VAL A 31 11.86 -1.26 -17.06
C VAL A 31 11.58 -0.47 -18.35
N PRO A 32 10.43 -0.70 -19.04
CA PRO A 32 9.18 -0.28 -18.44
C PRO A 32 8.00 -1.22 -18.70
N SER A 33 7.35 -1.66 -17.63
CA SER A 33 5.92 -1.97 -17.72
C SER A 33 5.16 -0.64 -17.87
N VAL A 34 5.26 -0.04 -19.06
CA VAL A 34 4.18 0.80 -19.55
C VAL A 34 2.98 -0.13 -19.68
N ILE A 35 1.96 0.17 -18.90
CA ILE A 35 0.64 -0.44 -18.98
C ILE A 35 0.10 -0.12 -20.38
N THR A 36 0.28 -1.07 -21.30
CA THR A 36 -0.42 -1.10 -22.59
C THR A 36 -1.26 -2.37 -22.66
N GLU A 37 -2.08 -2.59 -21.64
CA GLU A 37 -3.29 -3.39 -21.80
C GLU A 37 -4.43 -2.37 -21.78
N PRO A 38 -5.34 -2.34 -22.78
CA PRO A 38 -6.58 -1.58 -22.64
C PRO A 38 -7.16 -2.05 -21.32
N GLN A 39 -7.22 -1.15 -20.34
CA GLN A 39 -7.60 -1.49 -18.98
C GLN A 39 -8.90 -2.28 -19.10
N ARG A 40 -8.82 -3.60 -18.90
CA ARG A 40 -9.97 -4.35 -18.44
C ARG A 40 -10.25 -3.73 -17.10
N VAL A 41 -11.06 -2.69 -17.12
CA VAL A 41 -11.71 -2.11 -15.97
C VAL A 41 -12.24 -3.33 -15.24
N ALA A 42 -11.59 -3.69 -14.13
CA ALA A 42 -12.14 -4.70 -13.25
C ALA A 42 -13.59 -4.31 -13.03
N PRO A 43 -14.55 -5.27 -13.04
CA PRO A 43 -15.95 -4.93 -12.78
C PRO A 43 -15.95 -4.00 -11.58
N VAL A 44 -16.51 -2.80 -11.75
CA VAL A 44 -16.69 -1.82 -10.67
C VAL A 44 -17.20 -2.65 -9.51
N SER A 45 -16.34 -2.86 -8.51
CA SER A 45 -16.72 -3.63 -7.33
C SER A 45 -17.98 -2.96 -6.84
N GLU A 46 -19.05 -3.73 -6.71
CA GLU A 46 -20.35 -3.24 -6.25
C GLU A 46 -20.13 -2.16 -5.18
N PRO A 47 -20.82 -1.01 -5.27
CA PRO A 47 -20.57 0.09 -4.35
C PRO A 47 -20.59 -0.46 -2.93
N ARG A 48 -19.54 -0.15 -2.15
CA ARG A 48 -19.53 -0.41 -0.71
C ARG A 48 -20.75 0.31 -0.15
N TYR A 49 -21.83 -0.45 -0.06
CA TYR A 49 -23.17 -0.09 0.37
C TYR A 49 -23.07 0.85 1.55
N ASP A 50 -23.34 2.14 1.34
CA ASP A 50 -23.24 3.26 2.31
C ASP A 50 -22.84 2.84 3.73
N LEU A 51 -21.55 2.54 3.97
CA LEU A 51 -21.08 2.13 5.28
C LEU A 51 -20.65 3.34 6.09
N VAL A 52 -21.00 3.35 7.37
CA VAL A 52 -20.56 4.35 8.34
C VAL A 52 -20.04 3.66 9.60
N ALA A 53 -19.00 4.21 10.19
CA ALA A 53 -18.50 3.70 11.46
C ALA A 53 -19.44 4.11 12.61
N GLU A 54 -19.81 3.15 13.45
CA GLU A 54 -20.55 3.35 14.70
C GLU A 54 -19.66 3.07 15.91
N ALA A 55 -19.85 3.85 16.98
CA ALA A 55 -19.06 3.76 18.21
C ALA A 55 -19.83 3.02 19.31
N PHE A 56 -19.27 1.90 19.77
CA PHE A 56 -19.71 1.12 20.93
C PHE A 56 -18.91 1.55 22.16
N ASN A 57 -19.24 2.75 22.64
CA ASN A 57 -18.48 3.42 23.68
C ASN A 57 -18.40 2.61 24.98
N GLU A 58 -19.37 1.75 25.26
CA GLU A 58 -19.35 0.88 26.44
C GLU A 58 -18.10 0.00 26.54
N ARG A 59 -17.47 -0.35 25.41
CA ARG A 59 -16.23 -1.15 25.33
C ARG A 59 -14.98 -0.32 25.04
N CYS A 60 -15.10 1.00 24.85
CA CYS A 60 -14.03 1.84 24.36
C CYS A 60 -12.97 2.13 25.44
N LEU A 61 -11.71 1.77 25.18
CA LEU A 61 -10.59 2.05 26.10
C LEU A 61 -10.36 3.55 26.33
N ALA A 62 -10.76 4.41 25.38
CA ALA A 62 -10.65 5.87 25.52
C ALA A 62 -11.51 6.45 26.65
N ARG A 63 -12.40 5.65 27.27
CA ARG A 63 -13.16 6.04 28.47
C ARG A 63 -12.31 6.14 29.72
N SER A 64 -11.33 5.25 29.84
CA SER A 64 -10.55 5.06 31.07
C SER A 64 -9.05 5.27 30.87
N ASN A 65 -8.58 5.25 29.62
CA ASN A 65 -7.17 5.36 29.25
C ASN A 65 -6.99 6.30 28.05
N GLU A 66 -5.75 6.65 27.74
CA GLU A 66 -5.38 7.48 26.60
C GLU A 66 -5.29 6.65 25.30
N CYS A 67 -6.39 6.06 24.85
CA CYS A 67 -6.44 5.32 23.59
C CYS A 67 -6.93 6.20 22.43
N SER A 68 -6.12 6.35 21.38
CA SER A 68 -6.38 7.19 20.19
C SER A 68 -6.29 6.45 18.85
N ALA A 69 -6.11 5.13 18.85
CA ALA A 69 -5.78 4.35 17.64
C ALA A 69 -6.73 4.59 16.44
N CYS A 70 -8.04 4.59 16.69
CA CYS A 70 -9.04 4.83 15.64
C CYS A 70 -9.03 6.28 15.12
N VAL A 71 -8.72 7.26 15.99
CA VAL A 71 -8.64 8.68 15.64
C VAL A 71 -7.43 8.92 14.73
N GLU A 72 -6.28 8.35 15.08
CA GLU A 72 -5.04 8.46 14.29
C GLU A 72 -5.15 7.81 12.91
N SER A 73 -5.88 6.69 12.83
CA SER A 73 -6.06 5.96 11.57
C SER A 73 -7.14 6.56 10.66
N CYS A 74 -7.97 7.47 11.18
CA CYS A 74 -9.07 8.07 10.41
C CYS A 74 -8.56 9.20 9.50
N LYS A 75 -8.21 8.85 8.27
CA LYS A 75 -7.78 9.81 7.23
C LYS A 75 -8.74 11.01 7.04
N PRO A 76 -10.07 10.84 6.93
CA PRO A 76 -10.98 11.98 6.77
C PRO A 76 -11.25 12.74 8.07
N LYS A 77 -10.66 12.31 9.20
CA LYS A 77 -10.83 12.93 10.53
C LYS A 77 -12.29 12.97 11.00
N ALA A 78 -13.06 11.93 10.66
CA ALA A 78 -14.45 11.76 11.08
C ALA A 78 -14.59 11.45 12.58
N ILE A 79 -13.54 10.92 13.23
CA ILE A 79 -13.57 10.46 14.62
C ILE A 79 -12.88 11.48 15.53
N LYS A 80 -13.50 11.80 16.66
CA LYS A 80 -12.94 12.64 17.73
C LYS A 80 -13.05 11.95 19.08
N LEU A 81 -12.06 12.18 19.95
CA LEU A 81 -12.14 11.76 21.35
C LEU A 81 -13.24 12.54 22.08
N ASN A 82 -13.94 11.85 22.98
CA ASN A 82 -14.89 12.41 23.92
C ASN A 82 -14.49 11.96 25.34
N PRO A 83 -13.69 12.76 26.06
CA PRO A 83 -13.11 12.36 27.35
C PRO A 83 -14.15 11.82 28.34
N GLY A 84 -13.85 10.68 28.96
CA GLY A 84 -14.75 9.99 29.91
C GLY A 84 -15.90 9.21 29.26
N VAL A 85 -16.14 9.37 27.96
CA VAL A 85 -17.22 8.71 27.21
C VAL A 85 -16.70 7.77 26.12
N GLY A 86 -15.56 8.08 25.50
CA GLY A 86 -14.96 7.27 24.44
C GLY A 86 -14.71 8.11 23.18
N ILE A 87 -15.40 7.80 22.09
CA ILE A 87 -15.28 8.51 20.80
C ILE A 87 -16.63 8.99 20.27
N ARG A 88 -16.57 10.00 19.40
CA ARG A 88 -17.70 10.48 18.59
C ARG A 88 -17.31 10.43 17.11
N ILE A 89 -18.25 9.98 16.27
CA ILE A 89 -18.05 9.82 14.84
C ILE A 89 -19.00 10.79 14.12
N ASN A 90 -18.48 11.57 13.19
CA ASN A 90 -19.28 12.41 12.31
C ASN A 90 -19.55 11.66 10.99
N PRO A 91 -20.80 11.22 10.75
CA PRO A 91 -21.15 10.42 9.57
C PRO A 91 -21.00 11.18 8.25
N ASN A 92 -20.94 12.51 8.27
CA ASN A 92 -20.75 13.31 7.05
C ASN A 92 -19.29 13.31 6.55
N PHE A 93 -18.33 12.94 7.41
CA PHE A 93 -16.92 12.80 7.03
C PHE A 93 -16.46 11.35 6.96
N CYS A 94 -17.29 10.39 7.39
CA CYS A 94 -16.93 8.98 7.34
C CYS A 94 -17.14 8.44 5.92
N ASP A 95 -16.10 7.84 5.35
CA ASP A 95 -16.08 7.23 4.01
C ASP A 95 -16.31 5.71 4.03
N GLY A 96 -16.59 5.14 5.21
CA GLY A 96 -16.82 3.70 5.36
C GLY A 96 -15.58 2.84 5.11
N CYS A 97 -14.36 3.38 5.19
CA CYS A 97 -13.14 2.61 4.82
C CYS A 97 -12.77 1.46 5.77
N GLY A 98 -13.28 1.45 7.01
CA GLY A 98 -13.06 0.37 7.99
C GLY A 98 -11.70 0.39 8.71
N ALA A 99 -10.83 1.36 8.42
CA ALA A 99 -9.52 1.45 9.08
C ALA A 99 -9.64 1.51 10.62
N CYS A 100 -10.65 2.21 11.13
CA CYS A 100 -10.91 2.36 12.57
C CYS A 100 -11.29 1.03 13.25
N GLU A 101 -12.10 0.20 12.59
CA GLU A 101 -12.49 -1.12 13.08
C GLU A 101 -11.29 -2.07 13.12
N TYR A 102 -10.47 -2.07 12.06
CA TYR A 102 -9.28 -2.91 11.95
C TYR A 102 -8.26 -2.63 13.06
N VAL A 103 -7.98 -1.35 13.36
CA VAL A 103 -6.97 -0.97 14.38
C VAL A 103 -7.50 -1.03 15.81
N CYS A 104 -8.79 -1.28 16.03
CA CYS A 104 -9.35 -1.32 17.37
C CYS A 104 -8.78 -2.54 18.13
N PRO A 105 -8.07 -2.34 19.26
CA PRO A 105 -7.41 -3.44 19.96
C PRO A 105 -8.34 -4.25 20.87
N VAL A 106 -9.58 -3.80 21.07
CA VAL A 106 -10.55 -4.43 21.97
C VAL A 106 -11.29 -5.55 21.24
N GLU A 107 -11.62 -6.61 21.97
CA GLU A 107 -12.53 -7.67 21.55
C GLU A 107 -13.64 -7.82 22.60
N PRO A 108 -14.92 -7.60 22.28
CA PRO A 108 -15.43 -7.15 20.98
C PRO A 108 -15.02 -5.72 20.63
N LYS A 109 -14.94 -5.43 19.33
CA LYS A 109 -14.55 -4.10 18.81
C LYS A 109 -15.42 -2.99 19.40
N ALA A 110 -14.79 -1.87 19.74
CA ALA A 110 -15.47 -0.66 20.23
C ALA A 110 -15.93 0.28 19.11
N VAL A 111 -15.57 -0.03 17.86
CA VAL A 111 -16.00 0.68 16.65
C VAL A 111 -16.14 -0.35 15.53
N ALA A 112 -17.24 -0.30 14.78
CA ALA A 112 -17.49 -1.20 13.65
C ALA A 112 -18.22 -0.46 12.53
N LEU A 113 -18.09 -0.96 11.29
CA LEU A 113 -18.86 -0.48 10.16
C LEU A 113 -20.29 -1.02 10.18
N ILE A 114 -21.26 -0.13 9.97
CA ILE A 114 -22.68 -0.45 9.81
C ILE A 114 -23.23 0.16 8.52
N PRO A 115 -24.28 -0.42 7.91
CA PRO A 115 -25.05 0.26 6.88
C PRO A 115 -25.66 1.56 7.41
N ARG A 116 -25.58 2.62 6.62
CA ARG A 116 -26.06 3.98 6.94
C ARG A 116 -27.56 4.14 6.73
#